data_AF-A0A8I5ZWI7-F1
#
_entry.id   AF-A0A8I5ZWI7-F1
#
_cell.length_a   1.000
_cell.length_b   1.000
_cell.length_c   1.000
_cell.angle_alpha   90.00
_cell.angle_beta   90.00
_cell.angle_gamma   90.00
#
_symmetry.space_group_name_H-M   'P 1'
#
loop_
_entity.id
_entity.type
_entity.pdbx_description
1 polymer ?
#
loop_
_entity_poly.entity_id
_entity_poly.type
_entity_poly.pdbx_seq_one_letter_code
_entity_poly.pdbx_strand_id
1 'polypeptide(L)'
;MRAVNVCYCCPWRLLLLHFLCSSSMGSPSPSTDPEKKVGSQGLRFRLAGFPRKPYEGRVEIQRAGEWGTICDDDFTLQAAHVLCRELGFTEATGWTHSAKYGPGTGRIWLDNLSCKGTEGSVTECASRGWGNSDCTHDEDAGVICKDQRLPGFSDSNVIEVDHQLQVEEVRLRPAVEWGRRPLPVTEGLVEVRLPEGWSQVCDKGWSAHNSHVVCGMLGFPGEKRVNMAFYRMLAQKKQHSFGLHSVACVGTEAHLSLCSLEFYRANDTTRCAGGSPAVVSCMLGPLYATSTGQKKQQHSKPQGEASVRLKGGAHPGEGRVEVLKAGTWGTVCDRKWDLQAASVVCRELGFGTAREALSGARMGQDVSKRYECANFGEQGITVGCWDLYRHDIDCQWIDITDVKPGNYILQVVINPNFEVAESDFTNNAMKCNCKYDGHRIWVHNCHIGDAFSEEANRRFERYPGQTSNQIV
;
A
#
# COMPACT_ATOMS: atom_id res chain seq x y z
N MET A 1 6.74 -6.57 -67.44
CA MET A 1 6.83 -8.00 -67.86
C MET A 1 6.25 -8.79 -66.68
N ARG A 2 5.11 -9.52 -66.72
CA ARG A 2 4.84 -10.82 -67.42
C ARG A 2 6.02 -11.80 -67.27
N ALA A 3 5.91 -13.08 -66.90
CA ALA A 3 4.80 -14.00 -66.52
C ALA A 3 5.41 -15.23 -65.78
N VAL A 4 4.74 -16.29 -65.26
CA VAL A 4 3.32 -16.71 -65.10
C VAL A 4 3.21 -17.79 -63.98
N ASN A 5 1.99 -18.22 -63.58
CA ASN A 5 1.74 -19.35 -62.65
C ASN A 5 2.19 -20.73 -63.18
N VAL A 6 2.46 -21.69 -62.28
CA VAL A 6 2.32 -23.14 -62.55
C VAL A 6 1.60 -23.81 -61.38
N CYS A 7 0.62 -24.67 -61.67
CA CYS A 7 -0.18 -25.41 -60.71
C CYS A 7 -0.53 -26.80 -61.28
N TYR A 8 -0.27 -27.87 -60.51
CA TYR A 8 -0.77 -29.25 -60.62
C TYR A 8 -0.52 -29.91 -59.23
N CYS A 9 -1.29 -30.88 -58.72
CA CYS A 9 -2.24 -31.78 -59.36
C CYS A 9 -3.41 -32.20 -58.44
N CYS A 10 -4.51 -32.69 -59.02
CA CYS A 10 -5.66 -33.33 -58.35
C CYS A 10 -5.39 -34.84 -58.13
N PRO A 11 -6.07 -35.56 -57.20
CA PRO A 11 -7.45 -36.11 -57.38
C PRO A 11 -8.39 -35.77 -56.18
N TRP A 12 -9.71 -36.07 -56.10
CA TRP A 12 -10.72 -36.60 -57.05
C TRP A 12 -12.19 -36.35 -56.56
N ARG A 13 -13.17 -36.72 -57.40
CA ARG A 13 -14.52 -37.31 -57.17
C ARG A 13 -15.13 -37.28 -55.75
N LEU A 14 -16.41 -36.95 -55.49
CA LEU A 14 -17.67 -36.71 -56.27
C LEU A 14 -18.56 -35.74 -55.42
N LEU A 15 -19.81 -35.33 -55.72
CA LEU A 15 -20.86 -35.77 -56.68
C LEU A 15 -21.65 -34.54 -57.18
N LEU A 16 -22.95 -34.68 -57.47
CA LEU A 16 -23.90 -33.63 -57.89
C LEU A 16 -25.30 -33.95 -57.34
N LEU A 17 -26.10 -32.91 -57.04
CA LEU A 17 -27.55 -32.88 -57.31
C LEU A 17 -28.07 -31.43 -57.27
N HIS A 18 -28.83 -31.06 -58.30
CA HIS A 18 -29.48 -29.74 -58.46
C HIS A 18 -30.85 -29.68 -57.80
N PHE A 19 -31.30 -28.49 -57.39
CA PHE A 19 -32.66 -28.02 -57.66
C PHE A 19 -32.69 -26.46 -57.75
N LEU A 20 -33.65 -25.91 -58.49
CA LEU A 20 -33.82 -24.47 -58.80
C LEU A 20 -35.28 -24.03 -58.59
N CYS A 21 -35.51 -22.71 -58.64
CA CYS A 21 -36.77 -21.95 -58.52
C CYS A 21 -37.39 -21.80 -57.12
N SER A 22 -38.10 -20.71 -56.75
CA SER A 22 -38.20 -19.33 -57.30
C SER A 22 -39.07 -18.44 -56.37
N SER A 23 -38.81 -17.12 -56.33
CA SER A 23 -39.73 -16.02 -55.84
C SER A 23 -40.22 -16.05 -54.37
N SER A 24 -40.48 -14.94 -53.65
CA SER A 24 -40.40 -13.50 -53.97
C SER A 24 -40.28 -12.60 -52.72
N MET A 25 -39.59 -11.46 -52.88
CA MET A 25 -39.73 -10.15 -52.18
C MET A 25 -39.80 -10.03 -50.64
N GLY A 26 -38.86 -9.23 -50.11
CA GLY A 26 -38.92 -8.64 -48.77
C GLY A 26 -37.59 -8.00 -48.35
N SER A 27 -37.32 -6.75 -48.76
CA SER A 27 -36.16 -6.00 -48.29
C SER A 27 -36.35 -5.56 -46.83
N PRO A 28 -35.28 -5.58 -46.02
CA PRO A 28 -34.87 -4.31 -45.42
C PRO A 28 -33.37 -4.01 -45.55
N SER A 29 -33.04 -2.76 -45.28
CA SER A 29 -31.74 -2.08 -45.36
C SER A 29 -30.60 -2.74 -44.57
N PRO A 30 -29.32 -2.52 -44.97
CA PRO A 30 -28.17 -3.05 -44.25
C PRO A 30 -28.00 -2.35 -42.89
N SER A 31 -28.08 -3.11 -41.80
CA SER A 31 -27.56 -2.68 -40.51
C SER A 31 -26.03 -2.71 -40.56
N THR A 32 -25.42 -1.52 -40.49
CA THR A 32 -23.98 -1.39 -40.22
C THR A 32 -23.72 -1.75 -38.76
N ASP A 33 -23.53 -3.04 -38.48
CA ASP A 33 -22.93 -3.44 -37.21
C ASP A 33 -21.48 -2.95 -37.16
N PRO A 34 -21.10 -2.12 -36.17
CA PRO A 34 -19.72 -1.67 -36.05
C PRO A 34 -18.82 -2.85 -35.70
N GLU A 35 -17.78 -3.01 -36.51
CA GLU A 35 -16.74 -4.02 -36.38
C GLU A 35 -16.22 -4.07 -34.93
N LYS A 36 -16.34 -5.25 -34.31
CA LYS A 36 -16.03 -5.49 -32.90
C LYS A 36 -14.53 -5.32 -32.66
N LYS A 37 -14.08 -4.12 -32.29
CA LYS A 37 -12.68 -3.84 -31.95
C LYS A 37 -12.17 -4.86 -30.92
N VAL A 38 -11.17 -5.62 -31.33
CA VAL A 38 -10.44 -6.58 -30.48
C VAL A 38 -9.62 -5.78 -29.47
N GLY A 39 -10.03 -5.79 -28.20
CA GLY A 39 -9.30 -5.17 -27.10
C GLY A 39 -8.19 -6.08 -26.55
N SER A 40 -7.01 -5.50 -26.31
CA SER A 40 -5.75 -6.12 -25.86
C SER A 40 -5.17 -7.22 -26.77
N GLN A 41 -3.96 -6.98 -27.30
CA GLN A 41 -3.19 -7.96 -28.07
C GLN A 41 -2.47 -8.97 -27.17
N GLY A 42 -3.25 -9.81 -26.46
CA GLY A 42 -2.71 -10.92 -25.66
C GLY A 42 -1.79 -10.51 -24.51
N LEU A 43 -1.85 -9.24 -24.08
CA LEU A 43 -1.20 -8.76 -22.87
C LEU A 43 -2.09 -9.08 -21.66
N ARG A 44 -1.46 -9.51 -20.57
CA ARG A 44 -2.12 -9.72 -19.27
C ARG A 44 -1.46 -8.83 -18.23
N PHE A 45 -2.22 -8.41 -17.23
CA PHE A 45 -1.75 -7.46 -16.23
C PHE A 45 -1.96 -8.03 -14.82
N ARG A 46 -1.10 -7.66 -13.88
CA ARG A 46 -1.31 -7.95 -12.45
C ARG A 46 -0.71 -6.86 -11.56
N LEU A 47 -1.27 -6.74 -10.36
CA LEU A 47 -0.64 -6.03 -9.25
C LEU A 47 0.19 -7.01 -8.41
N ALA A 48 1.43 -6.62 -8.13
CA ALA A 48 2.42 -7.39 -7.39
C ALA A 48 3.08 -6.56 -6.28
N GLY A 49 3.87 -7.22 -5.44
CA GLY A 49 4.62 -6.57 -4.37
C GLY A 49 3.93 -6.57 -3.00
N PHE A 50 4.52 -5.85 -2.04
CA PHE A 50 4.11 -5.81 -0.64
C PHE A 50 4.03 -4.35 -0.12
N PRO A 51 3.07 -3.99 0.77
CA PRO A 51 1.93 -4.81 1.21
C PRO A 51 0.96 -5.06 0.06
N ARG A 52 0.46 -6.31 -0.06
CA ARG A 52 -0.54 -6.64 -1.08
C ARG A 52 -1.83 -5.89 -0.77
N LYS A 53 -2.35 -5.13 -1.72
CA LYS A 53 -3.68 -4.51 -1.67
C LYS A 53 -4.44 -4.85 -2.96
N PRO A 54 -5.78 -4.90 -2.94
CA PRO A 54 -6.55 -5.31 -4.11
C PRO A 54 -6.51 -4.30 -5.26
N TYR A 55 -6.25 -3.01 -4.99
CA TYR A 55 -6.27 -1.91 -5.95
C TYR A 55 -4.96 -1.10 -6.04
N GLU A 56 -3.90 -1.48 -5.33
CA GLU A 56 -2.58 -0.83 -5.48
C GLU A 56 -1.42 -1.84 -5.40
N GLY A 57 -0.33 -1.55 -6.12
CA GLY A 57 0.84 -2.43 -6.20
C GLY A 57 1.77 -2.06 -7.35
N ARG A 58 2.91 -2.75 -7.44
CA ARG A 58 3.79 -2.74 -8.62
C ARG A 58 3.03 -3.34 -9.81
N VAL A 59 3.10 -2.70 -10.97
CA VAL A 59 2.44 -3.22 -12.18
C VAL A 59 3.39 -4.18 -12.89
N GLU A 60 2.88 -5.37 -13.21
CA GLU A 60 3.56 -6.32 -14.07
C GLU A 60 2.70 -6.62 -15.30
N ILE A 61 3.36 -6.77 -16.45
CA ILE A 61 2.76 -7.09 -17.75
C ILE A 61 3.29 -8.46 -18.20
N GLN A 62 2.39 -9.35 -18.64
CA GLN A 62 2.77 -10.59 -19.32
C GLN A 62 2.76 -10.36 -20.83
N ARG A 63 3.89 -10.62 -21.48
CA ARG A 63 4.05 -10.54 -22.94
C ARG A 63 4.87 -11.72 -23.43
N ALA A 64 4.39 -12.40 -24.48
CA ALA A 64 5.01 -13.63 -25.01
C ALA A 64 5.27 -14.74 -23.95
N GLY A 65 4.43 -14.80 -22.90
CA GLY A 65 4.54 -15.76 -21.80
C GLY A 65 5.41 -15.29 -20.61
N GLU A 66 6.28 -14.29 -20.80
CA GLU A 66 7.14 -13.74 -19.76
C GLU A 66 6.47 -12.57 -19.02
N TRP A 67 6.53 -12.58 -17.69
CA TRP A 67 6.20 -11.43 -16.85
C TRP A 67 7.37 -10.45 -16.79
N GLY A 68 7.05 -9.17 -16.73
CA GLY A 68 8.02 -8.10 -16.54
C GLY A 68 7.37 -6.80 -16.03
N THR A 69 8.20 -5.87 -15.58
CA THR A 69 7.79 -4.63 -14.89
C THR A 69 7.77 -3.42 -15.82
N ILE A 70 7.59 -2.23 -15.27
CA ILE A 70 7.60 -0.94 -15.96
C ILE A 70 8.51 -0.02 -15.16
N CYS A 71 9.41 0.74 -15.81
CA CYS A 71 10.23 1.74 -15.12
C CYS A 71 9.41 2.98 -14.74
N ASP A 72 9.82 3.67 -13.68
CA ASP A 72 9.21 4.90 -13.18
C ASP A 72 9.70 6.20 -13.86
N ASP A 73 10.75 6.12 -14.69
CA ASP A 73 11.21 7.22 -15.55
C ASP A 73 10.09 7.69 -16.51
N ASP A 74 9.84 9.00 -16.53
CA ASP A 74 8.70 9.68 -17.15
C ASP A 74 7.31 9.08 -16.84
N PHE A 75 7.17 8.20 -15.84
CA PHE A 75 5.90 7.57 -15.51
C PHE A 75 4.95 8.59 -14.86
N THR A 76 3.72 8.68 -15.37
CA THR A 76 2.75 9.71 -14.94
C THR A 76 1.45 9.13 -14.40
N LEU A 77 0.65 9.98 -13.75
CA LEU A 77 -0.73 9.65 -13.38
C LEU A 77 -1.59 9.29 -14.61
N GLN A 78 -1.28 9.85 -15.79
CA GLN A 78 -1.96 9.49 -17.03
C GLN A 78 -1.63 8.05 -17.47
N ALA A 79 -0.37 7.62 -17.34
CA ALA A 79 0.02 6.23 -17.57
C ALA A 79 -0.61 5.28 -16.55
N ALA A 80 -0.64 5.68 -15.26
CA ALA A 80 -1.33 4.95 -14.22
C ALA A 80 -2.82 4.76 -14.52
N HIS A 81 -3.50 5.79 -15.04
CA HIS A 81 -4.92 5.72 -15.38
C HIS A 81 -5.19 4.72 -16.53
N VAL A 82 -4.34 4.66 -17.56
CA VAL A 82 -4.43 3.63 -18.62
C VAL A 82 -4.25 2.23 -18.03
N LEU A 83 -3.23 2.03 -17.19
CA LEU A 83 -2.92 0.74 -16.57
C LEU A 83 -4.00 0.27 -15.58
N CYS A 84 -4.59 1.19 -14.79
CA CYS A 84 -5.73 0.86 -13.92
C CYS A 84 -6.95 0.39 -14.71
N ARG A 85 -7.22 0.95 -15.91
CA ARG A 85 -8.30 0.47 -16.79
C ARG A 85 -8.01 -0.91 -17.40
N GLU A 86 -6.76 -1.16 -17.83
CA GLU A 86 -6.31 -2.49 -18.28
C GLU A 86 -6.38 -3.55 -17.16
N LEU A 87 -6.19 -3.14 -15.89
CA LEU A 87 -6.40 -3.94 -14.68
C LEU A 87 -7.88 -4.05 -14.25
N GLY A 88 -8.81 -3.38 -14.93
CA GLY A 88 -10.26 -3.46 -14.67
C GLY A 88 -10.83 -2.48 -13.64
N PHE A 89 -10.08 -1.45 -13.25
CA PHE A 89 -10.53 -0.36 -12.38
C PHE A 89 -10.99 0.86 -13.18
N THR A 90 -11.85 1.71 -12.60
CA THR A 90 -12.37 2.90 -13.28
C THR A 90 -11.31 3.96 -13.56
N GLU A 91 -10.41 4.18 -12.60
CA GLU A 91 -9.38 5.23 -12.66
C GLU A 91 -8.21 4.98 -11.71
N ALA A 92 -7.09 5.67 -11.95
CA ALA A 92 -5.99 5.80 -10.99
C ALA A 92 -6.22 7.00 -10.06
N THR A 93 -6.00 6.80 -8.76
CA THR A 93 -5.91 7.87 -7.74
C THR A 93 -4.46 8.26 -7.46
N GLY A 94 -3.49 7.46 -7.90
CA GLY A 94 -2.06 7.75 -7.72
C GLY A 94 -1.15 6.76 -8.42
N TRP A 95 0.15 6.99 -8.27
CA TRP A 95 1.22 6.10 -8.74
C TRP A 95 2.45 6.21 -7.83
N THR A 96 3.41 5.32 -8.01
CA THR A 96 4.56 5.15 -7.09
C THR A 96 5.84 4.82 -7.84
N HIS A 97 6.94 5.45 -7.43
CA HIS A 97 8.31 5.24 -7.91
C HIS A 97 9.18 4.53 -6.85
N SER A 98 10.44 4.31 -7.21
CA SER A 98 11.52 3.68 -6.46
C SER A 98 11.13 2.34 -5.87
N ALA A 99 10.45 1.50 -6.66
CA ALA A 99 10.04 0.16 -6.28
C ALA A 99 9.33 0.09 -4.92
N LYS A 100 8.42 1.05 -4.63
CA LYS A 100 7.70 1.19 -3.33
C LYS A 100 7.09 -0.13 -2.83
N TYR A 101 6.56 -0.96 -3.73
CA TYR A 101 5.97 -2.26 -3.40
C TYR A 101 7.00 -3.42 -3.39
N GLY A 102 8.28 -3.09 -3.27
CA GLY A 102 9.43 -3.95 -3.51
C GLY A 102 9.81 -4.01 -5.01
N PRO A 103 11.07 -4.39 -5.31
CA PRO A 103 11.51 -4.64 -6.69
C PRO A 103 10.82 -5.88 -7.28
N GLY A 104 10.65 -5.87 -8.60
CA GLY A 104 10.32 -7.04 -9.40
C GLY A 104 11.55 -7.87 -9.75
N THR A 105 11.39 -8.78 -10.71
CA THR A 105 12.48 -9.60 -11.24
C THR A 105 12.30 -9.86 -12.73
N GLY A 106 13.40 -10.15 -13.42
CA GLY A 106 13.39 -10.52 -14.84
C GLY A 106 13.56 -9.32 -15.77
N ARG A 107 12.52 -9.01 -16.54
CA ARG A 107 12.58 -8.01 -17.62
C ARG A 107 11.78 -6.76 -17.23
N ILE A 108 12.32 -5.58 -17.52
CA ILE A 108 11.55 -4.34 -17.56
C ILE A 108 10.97 -4.21 -18.97
N TRP A 109 9.64 -4.22 -19.10
CA TRP A 109 8.95 -4.25 -20.39
C TRP A 109 8.77 -2.87 -21.02
N LEU A 110 8.56 -1.84 -20.21
CA LEU A 110 8.27 -0.48 -20.65
C LEU A 110 9.07 0.53 -19.84
N ASP A 111 9.46 1.61 -20.50
CA ASP A 111 10.35 2.65 -19.98
C ASP A 111 10.09 3.97 -20.74
N ASN A 112 10.32 5.11 -20.09
CA ASN A 112 9.82 6.45 -20.43
C ASN A 112 8.34 6.41 -20.87
N LEU A 113 7.47 5.81 -20.06
CA LEU A 113 6.08 5.50 -20.44
C LEU A 113 5.18 6.73 -20.40
N SER A 114 5.02 7.40 -21.54
CA SER A 114 4.25 8.62 -21.70
C SER A 114 2.88 8.35 -22.36
N CYS A 115 1.82 8.43 -21.54
CA CYS A 115 0.42 8.34 -21.97
C CYS A 115 -0.30 9.69 -21.80
N LYS A 116 -1.36 9.94 -22.58
CA LYS A 116 -2.30 11.06 -22.41
C LYS A 116 -3.39 10.77 -21.39
N GLY A 117 -3.62 9.49 -21.07
CA GLY A 117 -4.66 9.02 -20.14
C GLY A 117 -5.95 8.60 -20.84
N THR A 118 -6.07 8.81 -22.15
CA THR A 118 -7.26 8.48 -22.96
C THR A 118 -7.05 7.27 -23.87
N GLU A 119 -5.84 6.71 -23.91
CA GLU A 119 -5.47 5.52 -24.66
C GLU A 119 -6.31 4.28 -24.25
N GLY A 120 -6.69 3.48 -25.25
CA GLY A 120 -7.44 2.24 -25.03
C GLY A 120 -6.57 1.10 -24.51
N SER A 121 -5.25 1.19 -24.68
CA SER A 121 -4.27 0.22 -24.17
C SER A 121 -2.91 0.89 -23.95
N VAL A 122 -2.11 0.35 -23.03
CA VAL A 122 -0.72 0.79 -22.82
C VAL A 122 0.15 0.67 -24.08
N THR A 123 -0.25 -0.19 -25.04
CA THR A 123 0.40 -0.32 -26.35
C THR A 123 0.31 0.92 -27.24
N GLU A 124 -0.62 1.83 -26.97
CA GLU A 124 -0.83 3.08 -27.72
C GLU A 124 0.01 4.25 -27.16
N CYS A 125 0.58 4.10 -25.96
CA CYS A 125 1.41 5.12 -25.31
C CYS A 125 2.83 5.17 -25.90
N ALA A 126 3.47 6.34 -25.82
CA ALA A 126 4.88 6.47 -26.18
C ALA A 126 5.75 5.82 -25.10
N SER A 127 6.85 5.20 -25.52
CA SER A 127 7.85 4.55 -24.66
C SER A 127 9.16 4.34 -25.43
N ARG A 128 10.22 3.92 -24.74
CA ARG A 128 11.50 3.48 -25.38
C ARG A 128 11.38 2.23 -26.25
N GLY A 129 10.20 1.59 -26.29
CA GLY A 129 9.95 0.33 -26.96
C GLY A 129 10.09 -0.89 -26.03
N TRP A 130 9.41 -1.98 -26.39
CA TRP A 130 9.24 -3.13 -25.52
C TRP A 130 10.55 -3.85 -25.16
N GLY A 131 10.86 -3.93 -23.86
CA GLY A 131 12.04 -4.63 -23.35
C GLY A 131 13.35 -3.85 -23.54
N ASN A 132 13.27 -2.56 -23.87
CA ASN A 132 14.40 -1.66 -24.03
C ASN A 132 14.38 -0.62 -22.90
N SER A 133 15.20 -0.85 -21.87
CA SER A 133 15.29 0.01 -20.69
C SER A 133 16.73 0.07 -20.18
N ASP A 134 17.15 1.22 -19.65
CA ASP A 134 18.39 1.39 -18.89
C ASP A 134 18.20 1.44 -17.37
N CYS A 135 16.94 1.32 -16.91
CA CYS A 135 16.58 1.23 -15.49
C CYS A 135 16.97 -0.10 -14.83
N THR A 136 16.92 -0.10 -13.50
CA THR A 136 17.00 -1.28 -12.63
C THR A 136 15.65 -1.56 -11.99
N HIS A 137 15.47 -2.75 -11.37
CA HIS A 137 14.25 -3.04 -10.60
C HIS A 137 14.08 -2.18 -9.34
N ASP A 138 15.07 -1.34 -9.00
CA ASP A 138 14.95 -0.32 -7.95
C ASP A 138 14.08 0.87 -8.40
N GLU A 139 13.78 0.96 -9.71
CA GLU A 139 13.00 1.99 -10.39
C GLU A 139 11.66 1.41 -10.94
N ASP A 140 11.20 0.28 -10.39
CA ASP A 140 9.93 -0.34 -10.81
C ASP A 140 8.70 0.49 -10.37
N ALA A 141 7.88 0.88 -11.33
CA ALA A 141 6.66 1.65 -11.13
C ALA A 141 5.50 0.82 -10.54
N GLY A 142 4.67 1.51 -9.75
CA GLY A 142 3.41 0.99 -9.22
C GLY A 142 2.25 1.97 -9.40
N VAL A 143 1.03 1.47 -9.31
CA VAL A 143 -0.20 2.25 -9.43
C VAL A 143 -1.03 2.16 -8.15
N ILE A 144 -1.82 3.20 -7.92
CA ILE A 144 -2.88 3.22 -6.91
C ILE A 144 -4.17 3.48 -7.69
N CYS A 145 -4.97 2.44 -7.86
CA CYS A 145 -6.27 2.51 -8.49
C CYS A 145 -7.35 2.87 -7.47
N LYS A 146 -8.45 3.45 -7.95
CA LYS A 146 -9.66 3.60 -7.15
C LYS A 146 -10.25 2.22 -6.88
N ASP A 147 -10.80 2.01 -5.67
CA ASP A 147 -11.48 0.76 -5.30
C ASP A 147 -12.88 0.67 -5.92
N GLN A 148 -12.92 0.70 -7.26
CA GLN A 148 -14.12 0.70 -8.08
C GLN A 148 -13.80 0.00 -9.41
N ARG A 149 -14.48 -1.11 -9.69
CA ARG A 149 -14.30 -1.90 -10.92
C ARG A 149 -15.12 -1.34 -12.08
N LEU A 150 -14.64 -1.57 -13.31
CA LEU A 150 -15.37 -1.26 -14.53
C LEU A 150 -16.60 -2.19 -14.69
N PRO A 151 -17.82 -1.66 -14.94
CA PRO A 151 -19.02 -2.48 -15.12
C PRO A 151 -18.88 -3.46 -16.29
N GLY A 152 -19.09 -4.76 -16.04
CA GLY A 152 -18.99 -5.80 -17.05
C GLY A 152 -17.57 -6.22 -17.42
N PHE A 153 -16.54 -5.75 -16.70
CA PHE A 153 -15.17 -6.26 -16.85
C PHE A 153 -15.10 -7.73 -16.39
N SER A 154 -14.66 -8.62 -17.28
CA SER A 154 -14.32 -9.99 -16.95
C SER A 154 -12.82 -10.12 -16.69
N ASP A 155 -12.41 -10.80 -15.63
CA ASP A 155 -11.01 -10.98 -15.23
C ASP A 155 -10.15 -11.83 -16.21
N SER A 156 -10.51 -11.98 -17.49
CA SER A 156 -9.73 -12.73 -18.47
C SER A 156 -8.30 -12.19 -18.68
N ASN A 157 -8.12 -10.87 -18.53
CA ASN A 157 -6.81 -10.20 -18.68
C ASN A 157 -6.04 -10.02 -17.36
N VAL A 158 -6.70 -10.22 -16.22
CA VAL A 158 -6.07 -10.21 -14.90
C VAL A 158 -5.85 -11.66 -14.50
N ILE A 159 -4.61 -12.12 -14.29
CA ILE A 159 -4.48 -13.40 -13.57
C ILE A 159 -5.06 -13.16 -12.19
N GLU A 160 -6.05 -13.99 -11.79
CA GLU A 160 -6.56 -14.06 -10.42
C GLU A 160 -5.42 -13.81 -9.45
N VAL A 161 -5.63 -12.93 -8.46
CA VAL A 161 -4.68 -12.73 -7.36
C VAL A 161 -4.39 -14.12 -6.80
N ASP A 162 -3.20 -14.64 -7.12
CA ASP A 162 -2.95 -16.07 -7.16
C ASP A 162 -3.47 -16.73 -5.90
N HIS A 163 -4.61 -17.43 -5.99
CA HIS A 163 -5.32 -17.98 -4.83
C HIS A 163 -4.56 -19.16 -4.21
N GLN A 164 -3.34 -19.45 -4.66
CA GLN A 164 -2.29 -19.99 -3.81
C GLN A 164 -2.32 -19.29 -2.45
N LEU A 165 -2.64 -20.08 -1.44
CA LEU A 165 -2.80 -19.65 -0.06
C LEU A 165 -1.69 -18.67 0.31
N GLN A 166 -2.06 -17.49 0.78
CA GLN A 166 -1.12 -16.42 1.14
C GLN A 166 -1.53 -15.86 2.50
N VAL A 167 -0.53 -15.51 3.29
CA VAL A 167 -0.71 -14.89 4.60
C VAL A 167 -0.99 -13.41 4.38
N GLU A 168 -2.24 -13.00 4.58
CA GLU A 168 -2.68 -11.59 4.48
C GLU A 168 -2.36 -10.80 5.75
N GLU A 169 -2.66 -11.40 6.91
CA GLU A 169 -2.45 -10.82 8.24
C GLU A 169 -1.90 -11.87 9.21
N VAL A 170 -1.27 -11.42 10.29
CA VAL A 170 -0.79 -12.27 11.39
C VAL A 170 -1.23 -11.68 12.72
N ARG A 171 -1.66 -12.53 13.65
CA ARG A 171 -1.98 -12.13 15.03
C ARG A 171 -1.52 -13.17 16.05
N LEU A 172 -1.39 -12.74 17.29
CA LEU A 172 -1.26 -13.64 18.44
C LEU A 172 -2.63 -13.83 19.10
N ARG A 173 -3.11 -15.08 19.13
CA ARG A 173 -4.24 -15.46 19.98
C ARG A 173 -3.73 -15.83 21.38
N PRO A 174 -4.20 -15.19 22.46
CA PRO A 174 -3.86 -15.60 23.82
C PRO A 174 -4.29 -17.05 24.09
N ALA A 175 -3.41 -17.87 24.67
CA ALA A 175 -3.76 -19.26 25.02
C ALA A 175 -4.62 -19.40 26.29
N VAL A 176 -4.67 -18.35 27.13
CA VAL A 176 -5.46 -18.33 28.38
C VAL A 176 -6.30 -17.06 28.43
N GLU A 177 -7.61 -17.22 28.26
CA GLU A 177 -8.62 -16.15 28.26
C GLU A 177 -9.00 -15.71 29.69
N TRP A 178 -8.01 -15.34 30.52
CA TRP A 178 -8.25 -14.86 31.88
C TRP A 178 -8.19 -13.33 31.97
N GLY A 179 -9.37 -12.72 32.10
CA GLY A 179 -9.56 -11.29 32.41
C GLY A 179 -9.31 -10.32 31.24
N ARG A 180 -9.76 -9.07 31.41
CA ARG A 180 -9.40 -7.94 30.53
C ARG A 180 -7.92 -7.59 30.72
N ARG A 181 -7.03 -8.26 30.00
CA ARG A 181 -5.61 -7.88 29.97
C ARG A 181 -5.44 -6.57 29.19
N PRO A 182 -4.64 -5.61 29.67
CA PRO A 182 -4.32 -4.42 28.88
C PRO A 182 -3.53 -4.81 27.63
N LEU A 183 -3.81 -4.12 26.53
CA LEU A 183 -3.07 -4.23 25.27
C LEU A 183 -1.63 -3.71 25.45
N PRO A 184 -0.63 -4.22 24.70
CA PRO A 184 -0.76 -5.18 23.60
C PRO A 184 -0.58 -6.66 24.03
N VAL A 185 -1.14 -7.58 23.24
CA VAL A 185 -0.90 -9.02 23.40
C VAL A 185 0.53 -9.35 22.96
N THR A 186 1.37 -9.74 23.90
CA THR A 186 2.79 -10.03 23.67
C THR A 186 3.13 -11.52 23.58
N GLU A 187 2.23 -12.42 23.96
CA GLU A 187 2.48 -13.87 23.92
C GLU A 187 1.21 -14.63 23.54
N GLY A 188 1.33 -15.58 22.61
CA GLY A 188 0.20 -16.36 22.14
C GLY A 188 0.49 -17.32 21.00
N LEU A 189 -0.56 -18.01 20.57
CA LEU A 189 -0.59 -18.89 19.40
C LEU A 189 -0.54 -18.02 18.14
N VAL A 190 0.30 -18.37 17.17
CA VAL A 190 0.37 -17.66 15.88
C VAL A 190 -0.79 -18.09 15.00
N GLU A 191 -1.63 -17.13 14.62
CA GLU A 191 -2.69 -17.29 13.64
C GLU A 191 -2.41 -16.40 12.42
N VAL A 192 -2.58 -16.97 11.23
CA VAL A 192 -2.48 -16.31 9.93
C VAL A 192 -3.87 -16.17 9.32
N ARG A 193 -4.15 -15.05 8.65
CA ARG A 193 -5.33 -14.88 7.82
C ARG A 193 -5.04 -15.48 6.44
N LEU A 194 -5.79 -16.51 6.09
CA LEU A 194 -5.88 -17.12 4.77
C LEU A 194 -7.30 -16.88 4.23
N PRO A 195 -7.61 -17.07 2.93
CA PRO A 195 -8.92 -16.79 2.37
C PRO A 195 -10.09 -17.43 3.15
N GLU A 196 -9.97 -18.72 3.45
CA GLU A 196 -10.96 -19.55 4.18
C GLU A 196 -11.17 -19.14 5.65
N GLY A 197 -10.26 -18.37 6.25
CA GLY A 197 -10.37 -17.98 7.65
C GLY A 197 -9.04 -17.74 8.35
N TRP A 198 -9.13 -17.47 9.65
CA TRP A 198 -7.96 -17.52 10.54
C TRP A 198 -7.54 -18.97 10.76
N SER A 199 -6.26 -19.26 10.51
CA SER A 199 -5.68 -20.60 10.65
C SER A 199 -4.38 -20.55 11.44
N GLN A 200 -4.07 -21.61 12.16
CA GLN A 200 -2.86 -21.74 12.96
C GLN A 200 -1.67 -22.22 12.11
N VAL A 201 -0.47 -21.90 12.57
CA VAL A 201 0.79 -22.38 11.97
C VAL A 201 1.32 -23.59 12.75
N CYS A 202 1.88 -24.59 12.06
CA CYS A 202 2.48 -25.77 12.68
C CYS A 202 3.84 -25.43 13.35
N ASP A 203 4.14 -26.01 14.52
CA ASP A 203 5.41 -25.81 15.26
C ASP A 203 6.59 -26.63 14.71
N LYS A 204 6.33 -27.54 13.76
CA LYS A 204 7.39 -28.34 13.12
C LYS A 204 8.33 -27.43 12.32
N GLY A 205 9.62 -27.52 12.62
CA GLY A 205 10.65 -26.65 12.01
C GLY A 205 10.60 -25.19 12.49
N TRP A 206 9.72 -24.83 13.43
CA TRP A 206 9.57 -23.46 13.89
C TRP A 206 10.83 -22.96 14.59
N SER A 207 11.42 -21.89 14.04
CA SER A 207 12.71 -21.34 14.48
C SER A 207 12.57 -20.03 15.28
N ALA A 208 13.67 -19.59 15.90
CA ALA A 208 13.76 -18.26 16.48
C ALA A 208 13.59 -17.16 15.41
N HIS A 209 14.14 -17.33 14.21
CA HIS A 209 13.99 -16.39 13.09
C HIS A 209 12.52 -16.21 12.67
N ASN A 210 11.73 -17.28 12.65
CA ASN A 210 10.29 -17.19 12.38
C ASN A 210 9.57 -16.37 13.48
N SER A 211 9.95 -16.60 14.74
CA SER A 211 9.42 -15.85 15.89
C SER A 211 9.82 -14.38 15.85
N HIS A 212 11.04 -14.08 15.39
CA HIS A 212 11.56 -12.74 15.20
C HIS A 212 10.76 -11.95 14.15
N VAL A 213 10.51 -12.55 12.98
CA VAL A 213 9.67 -11.96 11.92
C VAL A 213 8.26 -11.70 12.44
N VAL A 214 7.63 -12.67 13.12
CA VAL A 214 6.28 -12.50 13.69
C VAL A 214 6.24 -11.39 14.75
N CYS A 215 7.20 -11.33 15.68
CA CYS A 215 7.27 -10.23 16.65
C CYS A 215 7.47 -8.88 15.95
N GLY A 216 8.35 -8.82 14.95
CA GLY A 216 8.59 -7.64 14.13
C GLY A 216 7.28 -7.10 13.51
N MET A 217 6.54 -7.97 12.82
CA MET A 217 5.26 -7.64 12.17
C MET A 217 4.20 -7.08 13.12
N LEU A 218 4.27 -7.45 14.41
CA LEU A 218 3.36 -7.00 15.46
C LEU A 218 3.84 -5.72 16.18
N GLY A 219 4.89 -5.07 15.67
CA GLY A 219 5.46 -3.84 16.23
C GLY A 219 6.39 -4.08 17.43
N PHE A 220 6.91 -5.30 17.60
CA PHE A 220 7.83 -5.65 18.69
C PHE A 220 9.27 -5.79 18.21
N PRO A 221 10.27 -5.33 19.00
CA PRO A 221 11.68 -5.33 18.61
C PRO A 221 12.33 -6.72 18.51
N GLY A 222 11.66 -7.76 18.98
CA GLY A 222 12.15 -9.13 18.95
C GLY A 222 11.43 -10.05 19.93
N GLU A 223 11.91 -11.28 19.98
CA GLU A 223 11.27 -12.41 20.62
C GLU A 223 11.87 -12.78 21.99
N LYS A 224 11.10 -13.54 22.77
CA LYS A 224 11.49 -14.16 24.04
C LYS A 224 11.35 -15.67 23.94
N ARG A 225 12.11 -16.40 24.76
CA ARG A 225 11.95 -17.85 24.90
C ARG A 225 10.59 -18.20 25.52
N VAL A 226 9.80 -19.00 24.81
CA VAL A 226 8.50 -19.51 25.26
C VAL A 226 8.67 -20.82 26.03
N ASN A 227 7.90 -21.01 27.11
CA ASN A 227 7.78 -22.33 27.75
C ASN A 227 6.85 -23.25 26.95
N MET A 228 7.37 -23.87 25.89
CA MET A 228 6.60 -24.76 25.01
C MET A 228 5.92 -25.95 25.72
N ALA A 229 6.43 -26.40 26.87
CA ALA A 229 5.81 -27.50 27.63
C ALA A 229 4.42 -27.12 28.17
N PHE A 230 4.25 -25.86 28.62
CA PHE A 230 2.96 -25.34 29.05
C PHE A 230 1.95 -25.29 27.88
N TYR A 231 2.38 -24.78 26.73
CA TYR A 231 1.51 -24.65 25.55
C TYR A 231 1.13 -25.99 24.93
N ARG A 232 2.04 -26.99 24.91
CA ARG A 232 1.71 -28.35 24.47
C ARG A 232 0.64 -29.02 25.35
N MET A 233 0.70 -28.81 26.66
CA MET A 233 -0.32 -29.30 27.60
C MET A 233 -1.69 -28.63 27.41
N LEU A 234 -1.73 -27.36 26.98
CA LEU A 234 -2.97 -26.69 26.58
C LEU A 234 -3.48 -27.15 25.19
N ALA A 235 -2.57 -27.35 24.23
CA ALA A 235 -2.90 -27.77 22.87
C ALA A 235 -3.58 -29.15 22.84
N GLN A 236 -3.11 -30.11 23.66
CA GLN A 236 -3.74 -31.44 23.80
C GLN A 236 -5.23 -31.43 24.20
N LYS A 237 -5.77 -30.29 24.66
CA LYS A 237 -7.17 -30.15 25.12
C LYS A 237 -8.08 -29.44 24.11
N LYS A 238 -7.60 -29.07 22.92
CA LYS A 238 -8.39 -28.35 21.90
C LYS A 238 -8.18 -28.94 20.51
N GLN A 239 -9.19 -28.79 19.66
CA GLN A 239 -9.06 -29.05 18.23
C GLN A 239 -8.38 -27.85 17.56
N HIS A 240 -7.48 -28.13 16.61
CA HIS A 240 -6.64 -27.13 15.95
C HIS A 240 -6.90 -27.10 14.46
N SER A 241 -7.00 -25.90 13.87
CA SER A 241 -7.13 -25.70 12.43
C SER A 241 -5.81 -25.15 11.91
N PHE A 242 -5.00 -26.01 11.29
CA PHE A 242 -3.75 -25.60 10.66
C PHE A 242 -3.99 -25.21 9.21
N GLY A 243 -3.39 -24.10 8.78
CA GLY A 243 -3.39 -23.64 7.39
C GLY A 243 -2.00 -23.64 6.75
N LEU A 244 -0.95 -23.56 7.56
CA LEU A 244 0.44 -23.42 7.14
C LEU A 244 1.27 -24.62 7.64
N HIS A 245 1.93 -25.34 6.72
CA HIS A 245 2.71 -26.55 6.99
C HIS A 245 4.07 -26.24 7.57
N SER A 246 4.83 -25.39 6.89
CA SER A 246 6.19 -25.02 7.26
C SER A 246 6.42 -23.53 6.99
N VAL A 247 7.29 -22.94 7.79
CA VAL A 247 7.79 -21.57 7.66
C VAL A 247 9.29 -21.61 7.87
N ALA A 248 10.05 -21.10 6.92
CA ALA A 248 11.49 -20.92 7.04
C ALA A 248 11.85 -19.47 6.68
N CYS A 249 12.01 -18.64 7.71
CA CYS A 249 12.53 -17.29 7.61
C CYS A 249 14.04 -17.26 7.90
N VAL A 250 14.77 -16.37 7.23
CA VAL A 250 16.16 -15.98 7.53
C VAL A 250 16.21 -15.09 8.79
N GLY A 251 15.15 -14.33 9.03
CA GLY A 251 14.98 -13.42 10.16
C GLY A 251 14.96 -11.95 9.76
N THR A 252 15.42 -11.59 8.56
CA THR A 252 15.46 -10.19 8.05
C THR A 252 14.16 -9.75 7.38
N GLU A 253 13.25 -10.69 7.08
CA GLU A 253 12.01 -10.45 6.34
C GLU A 253 11.09 -9.47 7.05
N ALA A 254 10.51 -8.51 6.32
CA ALA A 254 9.52 -7.59 6.83
C ALA A 254 8.15 -8.26 7.10
N HIS A 255 7.89 -9.43 6.49
CA HIS A 255 6.60 -10.12 6.53
C HIS A 255 6.76 -11.64 6.34
N LEU A 256 5.88 -12.45 6.94
CA LEU A 256 5.90 -13.92 6.77
C LEU A 256 5.77 -14.36 5.31
N SER A 257 5.07 -13.59 4.46
CA SER A 257 4.93 -13.89 3.02
C SER A 257 6.23 -13.73 2.22
N LEU A 258 7.28 -13.18 2.81
CA LEU A 258 8.62 -13.10 2.21
C LEU A 258 9.52 -14.27 2.63
N CYS A 259 9.10 -15.05 3.64
CA CYS A 259 9.79 -16.27 4.04
C CYS A 259 9.45 -17.43 3.08
N SER A 260 10.22 -18.52 3.14
CA SER A 260 9.83 -19.76 2.45
C SER A 260 8.63 -20.39 3.17
N LEU A 261 7.49 -20.48 2.49
CA LEU A 261 6.23 -20.99 3.04
C LEU A 261 5.81 -22.28 2.34
N GLU A 262 5.38 -23.27 3.12
CA GLU A 262 4.70 -24.46 2.61
C GLU A 262 3.28 -24.53 3.19
N PHE A 263 2.30 -24.81 2.34
CA PHE A 263 0.88 -24.90 2.72
C PHE A 263 0.40 -26.35 2.64
N TYR A 264 -0.57 -26.71 3.48
CA TYR A 264 -1.24 -28.01 3.38
C TYR A 264 -2.08 -28.08 2.11
N ARG A 265 -2.04 -29.21 1.42
CA ARG A 265 -2.89 -29.50 0.25
C ARG A 265 -4.28 -29.94 0.71
N ALA A 266 -5.30 -29.72 -0.11
CA ALA A 266 -6.67 -30.12 0.19
C ALA A 266 -6.84 -31.62 0.51
N ASN A 267 -5.96 -32.47 -0.03
CA ASN A 267 -5.97 -33.92 0.17
C ASN A 267 -5.15 -34.42 1.37
N ASP A 268 -4.55 -33.53 2.18
CA ASP A 268 -3.73 -33.93 3.33
C ASP A 268 -4.60 -34.45 4.48
N THR A 269 -4.60 -35.78 4.65
CA THR A 269 -5.43 -36.50 5.63
C THR A 269 -5.07 -36.21 7.09
N THR A 270 -3.87 -35.70 7.37
CA THR A 270 -3.44 -35.28 8.71
C THR A 270 -2.69 -33.94 8.65
N ARG A 271 -3.26 -32.91 9.27
CA ARG A 271 -2.59 -31.60 9.39
C ARG A 271 -1.71 -31.59 10.66
N CYS A 272 -0.44 -31.22 10.51
CA CYS A 272 0.56 -31.09 11.59
C CYS A 272 0.73 -32.38 12.43
N ALA A 273 0.83 -33.55 11.79
CA ALA A 273 0.91 -34.85 12.46
C ALA A 273 2.05 -34.95 13.50
N GLY A 274 1.73 -34.94 14.79
CA GLY A 274 2.70 -34.95 15.90
C GLY A 274 3.36 -33.61 16.21
N GLY A 275 2.89 -32.51 15.61
CA GLY A 275 3.24 -31.14 16.02
C GLY A 275 2.16 -30.50 16.90
N SER A 276 2.29 -29.20 17.12
CA SER A 276 1.36 -28.34 17.86
C SER A 276 1.28 -26.97 17.16
N PRO A 277 0.38 -26.06 17.55
CA PRO A 277 0.40 -24.68 17.06
C PRO A 277 1.70 -23.96 17.47
N ALA A 278 2.27 -23.21 16.54
CA ALA A 278 3.40 -22.33 16.82
C ALA A 278 3.02 -21.27 17.86
N VAL A 279 3.96 -20.97 18.77
CA VAL A 279 3.78 -20.03 19.87
C VAL A 279 4.93 -19.03 19.86
N VAL A 280 4.60 -17.76 20.00
CA VAL A 280 5.56 -16.66 20.02
C VAL A 280 5.33 -15.81 21.27
N SER A 281 6.42 -15.33 21.85
CA SER A 281 6.44 -14.35 22.94
C SER A 281 7.37 -13.21 22.53
N CYS A 282 6.97 -11.96 22.75
CA CYS A 282 7.66 -10.79 22.26
C CYS A 282 8.15 -9.87 23.38
N MET A 283 9.21 -9.12 23.09
CA MET A 283 9.70 -8.01 23.91
C MET A 283 8.80 -6.78 23.72
N LEU A 284 8.63 -5.97 24.76
CA LEU A 284 7.91 -4.70 24.63
C LEU A 284 8.86 -3.67 24.00
N GLY A 285 8.39 -2.97 22.97
CA GLY A 285 9.11 -1.84 22.38
C GLY A 285 9.10 -0.59 23.30
N PRO A 286 9.83 0.48 22.91
CA PRO A 286 9.95 1.71 23.70
C PRO A 286 8.62 2.33 24.13
N LEU A 287 7.58 2.18 23.29
CA LEU A 287 6.23 2.71 23.52
C LEU A 287 5.47 2.06 24.70
N TYR A 288 5.90 0.87 25.13
CA TYR A 288 5.20 0.09 26.16
C TYR A 288 6.13 -0.38 27.31
N ALA A 289 7.40 0.04 27.31
CA ALA A 289 8.33 -0.27 28.39
C ALA A 289 8.02 0.56 29.64
N THR A 290 7.34 -0.04 30.62
CA THR A 290 7.04 0.65 31.89
C THR A 290 8.32 0.97 32.66
N SER A 291 8.41 2.20 33.20
CA SER A 291 9.55 2.73 33.95
C SER A 291 9.72 2.09 35.35
N THR A 292 9.75 0.77 35.42
CA THR A 292 9.75 -0.01 36.66
C THR A 292 10.86 -1.05 36.68
N GLY A 293 11.99 -0.68 37.29
CA GLY A 293 12.73 -1.64 38.11
C GLY A 293 13.68 -2.62 37.40
N GLN A 294 14.50 -2.17 36.46
CA GLN A 294 15.92 -2.59 36.42
C GLN A 294 16.75 -1.66 35.53
N LYS A 295 17.76 -1.00 36.11
CA LYS A 295 18.95 -0.57 35.36
C LYS A 295 19.77 -1.80 34.96
N LYS A 296 19.20 -2.69 34.15
CA LYS A 296 20.02 -3.55 33.30
C LYS A 296 20.64 -2.62 32.28
N GLN A 297 21.97 -2.67 32.22
CA GLN A 297 22.81 -1.84 31.37
C GLN A 297 22.12 -1.60 30.02
N GLN A 298 21.92 -0.32 29.65
CA GLN A 298 22.15 0.03 28.26
C GLN A 298 23.49 -0.60 27.93
N HIS A 299 23.49 -1.61 27.07
CA HIS A 299 24.73 -2.03 26.43
C HIS A 299 25.17 -0.79 25.67
N SER A 300 26.16 -0.09 26.22
CA SER A 300 26.70 1.12 25.60
C SER A 300 27.23 0.67 24.25
N LYS A 301 26.51 1.02 23.16
CA LYS A 301 26.95 0.73 21.79
C LYS A 301 28.44 1.10 21.72
N PRO A 302 29.33 0.19 21.30
CA PRO A 302 30.75 0.44 21.33
C PRO A 302 31.08 1.72 20.56
N GLN A 303 31.95 2.56 21.12
CA GLN A 303 32.37 3.82 20.48
C GLN A 303 32.94 3.52 19.09
N GLY A 304 32.22 3.92 18.04
CA GLY A 304 32.54 3.62 16.65
C GLY A 304 31.35 3.05 15.85
N GLU A 305 30.30 2.57 16.52
CA GLU A 305 29.12 2.04 15.83
C GLU A 305 28.18 3.17 15.35
N ALA A 306 27.59 3.00 14.17
CA ALA A 306 26.63 3.96 13.63
C ALA A 306 25.39 4.04 14.54
N SER A 307 24.86 5.26 14.71
CA SER A 307 23.62 5.51 15.46
C SER A 307 22.58 6.04 14.50
N VAL A 308 21.40 5.42 14.49
CA VAL A 308 20.27 5.82 13.63
C VAL A 308 19.26 6.63 14.45
N ARG A 309 18.54 7.56 13.82
CA ARG A 309 17.37 8.25 14.39
C ARG A 309 16.32 8.54 13.32
N LEU A 310 15.10 8.86 13.77
CA LEU A 310 14.03 9.38 12.93
C LEU A 310 13.80 10.88 13.20
N LYS A 311 13.49 11.66 12.16
CA LYS A 311 13.18 13.10 12.23
C LYS A 311 11.99 13.46 11.34
N GLY A 312 11.18 14.43 11.77
CA GLY A 312 10.07 14.97 10.98
C GLY A 312 8.80 14.11 10.90
N GLY A 313 8.75 12.95 11.56
CA GLY A 313 7.52 12.15 11.67
C GLY A 313 6.51 12.73 12.67
N ALA A 314 5.22 12.41 12.46
CA ALA A 314 4.14 12.85 13.33
C ALA A 314 4.01 11.98 14.58
N HIS A 315 4.36 10.69 14.48
CA HIS A 315 4.29 9.74 15.59
C HIS A 315 5.64 9.07 15.89
N PRO A 316 5.85 8.53 17.11
CA PRO A 316 7.06 7.77 17.42
C PRO A 316 7.13 6.51 16.56
N GLY A 317 8.26 6.31 15.89
CA GLY A 317 8.44 5.25 14.89
C GLY A 317 8.30 5.73 13.44
N GLU A 318 7.96 6.99 13.23
CA GLU A 318 7.88 7.64 11.92
C GLU A 318 8.96 8.72 11.74
N GLY A 319 9.32 8.99 10.49
CA GLY A 319 10.19 10.11 10.10
C GLY A 319 11.26 9.71 9.08
N ARG A 320 12.01 10.72 8.62
CA ARG A 320 13.23 10.55 7.83
C ARG A 320 14.30 9.85 8.65
N VAL A 321 14.93 8.85 8.04
CA VAL A 321 16.09 8.15 8.61
C VAL A 321 17.34 9.01 8.50
N GLU A 322 18.01 9.22 9.62
CA GLU A 322 19.30 9.87 9.71
C GLU A 322 20.31 8.97 10.43
N VAL A 323 21.54 8.89 9.91
CA VAL A 323 22.60 8.01 10.40
C VAL A 323 23.81 8.84 10.81
N LEU A 324 24.26 8.67 12.06
CA LEU A 324 25.49 9.25 12.58
C LEU A 324 26.69 8.42 12.15
N LYS A 325 27.59 9.04 11.37
CA LYS A 325 28.86 8.46 10.94
C LYS A 325 29.97 9.49 11.12
N ALA A 326 31.08 9.09 11.75
CA ALA A 326 32.24 9.96 12.00
C ALA A 326 31.92 11.32 12.67
N GLY A 327 30.89 11.37 13.54
CA GLY A 327 30.46 12.59 14.22
C GLY A 327 29.46 13.47 13.45
N THR A 328 29.20 13.17 12.18
CA THR A 328 28.22 13.87 11.34
C THR A 328 26.96 13.05 11.12
N TRP A 329 25.78 13.68 11.21
CA TRP A 329 24.51 13.07 10.79
C TRP A 329 24.33 13.24 9.28
N GLY A 330 24.06 12.16 8.57
CA GLY A 330 23.68 12.16 7.16
C GLY A 330 22.30 11.51 6.96
N THR A 331 21.68 11.77 5.82
CA THR A 331 20.43 11.12 5.40
C THR A 331 20.70 9.80 4.66
N VAL A 332 19.70 8.94 4.58
CA VAL A 332 19.73 7.74 3.74
C VAL A 332 19.13 8.07 2.36
N CYS A 333 19.77 7.62 1.28
CA CYS A 333 19.23 7.75 -0.07
C CYS A 333 18.04 6.79 -0.26
N ASP A 334 17.03 7.21 -1.03
CA ASP A 334 15.84 6.43 -1.32
C ASP A 334 16.02 5.41 -2.45
N ARG A 335 17.08 5.51 -3.26
CA ARG A 335 17.51 4.43 -4.15
C ARG A 335 17.77 3.15 -3.33
N LYS A 336 17.05 2.08 -3.64
CA LYS A 336 17.05 0.80 -2.89
C LYS A 336 16.46 0.88 -1.47
N TRP A 337 15.70 1.93 -1.15
CA TRP A 337 15.02 2.05 0.13
C TRP A 337 13.70 1.27 0.13
N ASP A 338 13.81 -0.04 0.31
CA ASP A 338 12.69 -0.96 0.39
C ASP A 338 12.18 -1.16 1.85
N LEU A 339 11.14 -1.96 1.99
CA LEU A 339 10.55 -2.26 3.30
C LEU A 339 11.49 -3.10 4.20
N GLN A 340 12.40 -3.86 3.61
CA GLN A 340 13.38 -4.67 4.31
C GLN A 340 14.43 -3.75 4.96
N ALA A 341 14.98 -2.79 4.21
CA ALA A 341 15.88 -1.75 4.71
C ALA A 341 15.22 -0.88 5.79
N ALA A 342 13.98 -0.43 5.56
CA ALA A 342 13.19 0.29 6.56
C ALA A 342 12.96 -0.57 7.83
N SER A 343 12.69 -1.86 7.67
CA SER A 343 12.49 -2.78 8.80
C SER A 343 13.75 -2.99 9.63
N VAL A 344 14.95 -2.96 9.05
CA VAL A 344 16.20 -2.99 9.82
C VAL A 344 16.28 -1.77 10.74
N VAL A 345 15.99 -0.57 10.24
CA VAL A 345 15.99 0.67 11.03
C VAL A 345 14.90 0.66 12.11
N CYS A 346 13.67 0.26 11.78
CA CYS A 346 12.59 0.15 12.77
C CYS A 346 12.94 -0.85 13.89
N ARG A 347 13.60 -1.97 13.58
CA ARG A 347 14.06 -2.94 14.59
C ARG A 347 15.18 -2.38 15.46
N GLU A 348 16.19 -1.72 14.88
CA GLU A 348 17.29 -1.09 15.62
C GLU A 348 16.76 -0.04 16.62
N LEU A 349 15.73 0.71 16.22
CA LEU A 349 15.08 1.73 17.05
C LEU A 349 14.03 1.18 18.02
N GLY A 350 13.70 -0.11 17.92
CA GLY A 350 12.83 -0.81 18.86
C GLY A 350 11.35 -0.93 18.47
N PHE A 351 10.97 -0.56 17.25
CA PHE A 351 9.59 -0.49 16.76
C PHE A 351 9.09 -1.74 15.99
N GLY A 352 9.93 -2.77 15.83
CA GLY A 352 9.59 -3.95 15.02
C GLY A 352 9.86 -3.71 13.52
N THR A 353 9.11 -4.38 12.63
CA THR A 353 9.25 -4.16 11.17
C THR A 353 8.57 -2.87 10.73
N ALA A 354 9.09 -2.27 9.66
CA ALA A 354 8.43 -1.14 9.03
C ALA A 354 7.07 -1.57 8.45
N ARG A 355 6.05 -0.73 8.64
CA ARG A 355 4.75 -0.87 7.98
C ARG A 355 4.79 -0.33 6.54
N GLU A 356 5.53 0.76 6.34
CA GLU A 356 5.70 1.45 5.06
C GLU A 356 7.15 1.94 4.93
N ALA A 357 7.68 1.90 3.70
CA ALA A 357 8.93 2.55 3.32
C ALA A 357 8.58 3.70 2.37
N LEU A 358 8.84 4.93 2.79
CA LEU A 358 8.52 6.14 2.01
C LEU A 358 9.78 6.64 1.28
N SER A 359 9.71 6.65 -0.05
CA SER A 359 10.68 7.25 -0.97
C SER A 359 10.34 8.73 -1.29
N GLY A 360 11.18 9.41 -2.07
CA GLY A 360 10.92 10.76 -2.57
C GLY A 360 10.98 11.84 -1.50
N ALA A 361 11.70 11.59 -0.40
CA ALA A 361 11.87 12.49 0.74
C ALA A 361 10.55 13.07 1.33
N ARG A 362 9.47 12.29 1.31
CA ARG A 362 8.14 12.67 1.86
C ARG A 362 8.15 13.06 3.36
N MET A 363 9.18 12.63 4.10
CA MET A 363 9.44 13.03 5.50
C MET A 363 10.39 14.24 5.60
N GLY A 364 10.41 15.09 4.57
CA GLY A 364 11.25 16.27 4.39
C GLY A 364 12.65 15.95 3.84
N GLN A 365 13.13 16.77 2.91
CA GLN A 365 14.57 16.87 2.60
C GLN A 365 15.29 17.71 3.69
N ASP A 366 16.59 17.91 3.55
CA ASP A 366 17.30 19.01 4.22
C ASP A 366 16.96 20.33 3.52
N VAL A 367 15.70 20.77 3.67
CA VAL A 367 15.16 21.94 2.95
C VAL A 367 15.70 23.21 3.60
N SER A 368 16.73 23.79 2.98
CA SER A 368 17.16 25.15 3.31
C SER A 368 16.02 26.13 3.04
N LYS A 369 15.60 26.89 4.07
CA LYS A 369 14.65 28.00 3.92
C LYS A 369 15.15 28.95 2.83
N ARG A 370 14.42 29.03 1.70
CA ARG A 370 14.80 29.91 0.58
C ARG A 370 14.25 31.33 0.73
N TYR A 371 13.01 31.46 1.17
CA TYR A 371 12.25 32.70 1.14
C TYR A 371 12.25 33.41 2.50
N GLU A 372 12.40 34.72 2.50
CA GLU A 372 12.41 35.56 3.70
C GLU A 372 11.92 36.98 3.37
N CYS A 373 10.80 37.39 3.95
CA CYS A 373 10.15 38.67 3.65
C CYS A 373 10.91 39.90 4.18
N ALA A 374 11.88 39.70 5.08
CA ALA A 374 12.67 40.78 5.65
C ALA A 374 13.53 41.46 4.56
N ASN A 375 13.75 42.78 4.70
CA ASN A 375 14.58 43.57 3.79
C ASN A 375 14.16 43.51 2.30
N PHE A 376 12.85 43.37 2.00
CA PHE A 376 12.32 43.19 0.64
C PHE A 376 12.83 41.92 -0.07
N GLY A 377 13.14 40.85 0.67
CA GLY A 377 13.55 39.56 0.09
C GLY A 377 12.45 38.85 -0.70
N GLU A 378 12.86 37.84 -1.48
CA GLU A 378 11.93 36.99 -2.26
C GLU A 378 10.90 36.32 -1.35
N GLN A 379 9.62 36.45 -1.70
CA GLN A 379 8.50 35.83 -0.99
C GLN A 379 8.05 34.54 -1.68
N GLY A 380 7.62 33.56 -0.90
CA GLY A 380 7.14 32.27 -1.37
C GLY A 380 7.25 31.22 -0.27
N ILE A 381 6.79 30.00 -0.55
CA ILE A 381 6.92 28.84 0.34
C ILE A 381 7.76 27.79 -0.40
N THR A 382 8.85 27.33 0.22
CA THR A 382 9.71 26.29 -0.36
C THR A 382 9.03 24.93 -0.25
N VAL A 383 9.15 24.07 -1.27
CA VAL A 383 8.59 22.71 -1.24
C VAL A 383 9.14 21.96 -0.02
N GLY A 384 8.26 21.47 0.86
CA GLY A 384 8.63 20.82 2.11
C GLY A 384 8.87 21.75 3.31
N CYS A 385 8.70 23.07 3.15
CA CYS A 385 8.58 24.04 4.24
C CYS A 385 7.12 24.42 4.50
N TRP A 386 6.90 25.16 5.58
CA TRP A 386 5.63 25.80 5.93
C TRP A 386 5.89 27.28 6.27
N ASP A 387 4.85 28.10 6.16
CA ASP A 387 4.83 29.46 6.71
C ASP A 387 3.95 29.49 7.98
N LEU A 388 4.33 30.28 8.98
CA LEU A 388 3.71 30.24 10.32
C LEU A 388 3.28 31.64 10.79
N TYR A 389 1.98 31.91 10.60
CA TYR A 389 1.30 33.07 11.15
C TYR A 389 0.84 32.74 12.59
N ARG A 390 1.59 33.23 13.58
CA ARG A 390 1.36 32.93 15.01
C ARG A 390 0.14 33.68 15.55
N HIS A 391 -0.49 33.12 16.58
CA HIS A 391 -1.67 33.69 17.28
C HIS A 391 -1.49 35.10 17.89
N ASP A 392 -0.25 35.58 18.02
CA ASP A 392 0.14 36.82 18.68
C ASP A 392 0.52 37.95 17.70
N ILE A 393 0.27 37.77 16.40
CA ILE A 393 0.45 38.81 15.38
C ILE A 393 -0.88 39.47 15.02
N ASP A 394 -0.81 40.71 14.54
CA ASP A 394 -1.98 41.46 14.09
C ASP A 394 -2.73 40.72 12.96
N CYS A 395 -4.05 40.95 12.90
CA CYS A 395 -4.98 40.33 11.95
C CYS A 395 -5.13 38.78 11.99
N GLN A 396 -4.42 38.07 12.87
CA GLN A 396 -4.58 36.61 13.04
C GLN A 396 -5.78 36.24 13.94
N TRP A 397 -6.94 36.86 13.72
CA TRP A 397 -8.15 36.70 14.53
C TRP A 397 -9.42 36.94 13.71
N ILE A 398 -10.55 36.39 14.20
CA ILE A 398 -11.89 36.70 13.70
C ILE A 398 -12.59 37.50 14.79
N ASP A 399 -13.11 38.68 14.46
CA ASP A 399 -13.93 39.45 15.39
C ASP A 399 -15.29 38.76 15.57
N ILE A 400 -15.63 38.45 16.82
CA ILE A 400 -16.88 37.78 17.22
C ILE A 400 -17.75 38.66 18.13
N THR A 401 -17.46 39.96 18.22
CA THR A 401 -18.14 40.90 19.14
C THR A 401 -19.67 40.90 18.98
N ASP A 402 -20.16 40.83 17.73
CA ASP A 402 -21.59 40.80 17.40
C ASP A 402 -22.18 39.37 17.26
N VAL A 403 -21.37 38.32 17.47
CA VAL A 403 -21.81 36.93 17.36
C VAL A 403 -22.49 36.50 18.66
N LYS A 404 -23.68 35.90 18.56
CA LYS A 404 -24.44 35.42 19.72
C LYS A 404 -23.92 34.06 20.21
N PRO A 405 -24.13 33.68 21.49
CA PRO A 405 -23.89 32.31 21.95
C PRO A 405 -24.63 31.28 21.08
N GLY A 406 -23.97 30.16 20.77
CA GLY A 406 -24.47 29.15 19.85
C GLY A 406 -23.44 28.11 19.43
N ASN A 407 -23.84 27.23 18.52
CA ASN A 407 -22.95 26.27 17.86
C ASN A 407 -22.68 26.74 16.43
N TYR A 408 -21.42 26.68 16.02
CA TYR A 408 -20.91 27.23 14.76
C TYR A 408 -19.93 26.26 14.11
N ILE A 409 -19.65 26.46 12.83
CA ILE A 409 -18.51 25.85 12.14
C ILE A 409 -17.51 26.96 11.88
N LEU A 410 -16.29 26.82 12.40
CA LEU A 410 -15.16 27.65 12.00
C LEU A 410 -14.59 27.06 10.71
N GLN A 411 -14.42 27.88 9.68
CA GLN A 411 -13.79 27.50 8.43
C GLN A 411 -12.64 28.44 8.11
N VAL A 412 -11.52 27.87 7.66
CA VAL A 412 -10.36 28.58 7.11
C VAL A 412 -10.11 28.02 5.71
N VAL A 413 -9.88 28.89 4.72
CA VAL A 413 -9.59 28.49 3.35
C VAL A 413 -8.31 29.17 2.90
N ILE A 414 -7.33 28.37 2.45
CA ILE A 414 -6.08 28.84 1.86
C ILE A 414 -6.29 29.05 0.35
N ASN A 415 -5.71 30.12 -0.21
CA ASN A 415 -5.83 30.46 -1.63
C ASN A 415 -7.29 30.39 -2.18
N PRO A 416 -8.27 31.04 -1.51
CA PRO A 416 -9.70 30.84 -1.78
C PRO A 416 -10.15 31.29 -3.18
N ASN A 417 -9.37 32.13 -3.84
CA ASN A 417 -9.64 32.68 -5.16
C ASN A 417 -8.89 31.95 -6.30
N PHE A 418 -8.13 30.90 -5.99
CA PHE A 418 -7.29 30.17 -6.95
C PHE A 418 -6.24 31.07 -7.65
N GLU A 419 -5.74 32.08 -6.94
CA GLU A 419 -4.78 33.08 -7.44
C GLU A 419 -3.38 32.48 -7.70
N VAL A 420 -3.02 31.45 -6.94
CA VAL A 420 -1.83 30.61 -7.17
C VAL A 420 -2.26 29.24 -7.69
N ALA A 421 -1.53 28.69 -8.65
CA ALA A 421 -1.78 27.34 -9.15
C ALA A 421 -1.27 26.28 -8.16
N GLU A 422 -2.15 25.34 -7.77
CA GLU A 422 -1.83 24.22 -6.87
C GLU A 422 -2.14 22.89 -7.54
N SER A 423 -1.51 21.81 -7.08
CA SER A 423 -1.70 20.46 -7.62
C SER A 423 -3.01 19.80 -7.18
N ASP A 424 -3.58 20.28 -6.07
CA ASP A 424 -4.83 19.84 -5.47
C ASP A 424 -5.41 21.04 -4.71
N PHE A 425 -6.71 21.29 -4.85
CA PHE A 425 -7.44 22.35 -4.14
C PHE A 425 -8.47 21.78 -3.14
N THR A 426 -8.69 20.46 -3.13
CA THR A 426 -9.69 19.80 -2.26
C THR A 426 -9.29 19.82 -0.78
N ASN A 427 -8.00 20.01 -0.52
CA ASN A 427 -7.41 20.09 0.82
C ASN A 427 -7.21 21.53 1.34
N ASN A 428 -7.57 22.57 0.57
CA ASN A 428 -7.36 23.98 0.94
C ASN A 428 -8.25 24.47 2.08
N ALA A 429 -9.36 23.76 2.36
CA ALA A 429 -10.33 24.14 3.38
C ALA A 429 -10.17 23.31 4.66
N MET A 430 -10.05 23.99 5.80
CA MET A 430 -10.09 23.40 7.13
C MET A 430 -11.42 23.78 7.81
N LYS A 431 -12.11 22.82 8.42
CA LYS A 431 -13.35 23.01 9.20
C LYS A 431 -13.17 22.51 10.64
N CYS A 432 -13.68 23.25 11.62
CA CYS A 432 -13.81 22.84 13.02
C CYS A 432 -15.24 23.05 13.52
N ASN A 433 -15.69 22.20 14.44
CA ASN A 433 -16.88 22.48 15.24
C ASN A 433 -16.55 23.43 16.38
N CYS A 434 -17.38 24.46 16.55
CA CYS A 434 -17.24 25.49 17.56
C CYS A 434 -18.50 25.56 18.41
N LYS A 435 -18.33 25.65 19.72
CA LYS A 435 -19.40 26.00 20.67
C LYS A 435 -18.99 27.26 21.41
N TYR A 436 -19.85 28.28 21.39
CA TYR A 436 -19.62 29.57 22.05
C TYR A 436 -20.73 29.83 23.06
N ASP A 437 -20.40 30.08 24.33
CA ASP A 437 -21.38 30.33 25.39
C ASP A 437 -21.59 31.81 25.75
N GLY A 438 -20.87 32.73 25.10
CA GLY A 438 -20.83 34.17 25.44
C GLY A 438 -19.60 34.60 26.24
N HIS A 439 -18.81 33.65 26.75
CA HIS A 439 -17.61 33.90 27.54
C HIS A 439 -16.40 33.09 27.09
N ARG A 440 -16.61 31.90 26.52
CA ARG A 440 -15.60 30.96 26.05
C ARG A 440 -16.06 30.29 24.77
N ILE A 441 -15.09 29.96 23.92
CA ILE A 441 -15.28 29.15 22.74
C ILE A 441 -14.53 27.82 22.91
N TRP A 442 -15.20 26.71 22.62
CA TRP A 442 -14.59 25.39 22.50
C TRP A 442 -14.53 25.01 21.03
N VAL A 443 -13.31 24.77 20.53
CA VAL A 443 -13.04 24.34 19.17
C VAL A 443 -12.65 22.86 19.20
N HIS A 444 -13.33 22.02 18.42
CA HIS A 444 -13.12 20.58 18.42
C HIS A 444 -13.43 19.96 17.04
N ASN A 445 -12.99 18.71 16.84
CA ASN A 445 -13.15 17.95 15.59
C ASN A 445 -12.66 18.72 14.35
N CYS A 446 -11.54 19.44 14.45
CA CYS A 446 -10.94 20.10 13.29
C CYS A 446 -10.42 19.08 12.28
N HIS A 447 -10.70 19.28 11.00
CA HIS A 447 -10.23 18.45 9.90
C HIS A 447 -10.00 19.25 8.62
N ILE A 448 -9.23 18.68 7.69
CA ILE A 448 -8.95 19.23 6.37
C ILE A 448 -9.84 18.52 5.35
N GLY A 449 -10.57 19.29 4.52
CA GLY A 449 -11.29 18.83 3.34
C GLY A 449 -12.06 17.50 3.49
N ASP A 450 -11.93 16.66 2.46
CA ASP A 450 -12.57 15.35 2.32
C ASP A 450 -11.92 14.23 3.18
N ALA A 451 -11.29 14.57 4.30
CA ALA A 451 -10.80 13.60 5.30
C ALA A 451 -11.92 12.74 5.93
N PHE A 452 -13.19 13.04 5.64
CA PHE A 452 -14.36 12.27 6.02
C PHE A 452 -15.15 11.83 4.77
N SER A 453 -15.67 10.61 4.79
CA SER A 453 -16.64 10.15 3.79
C SER A 453 -17.87 11.08 3.73
N GLU A 454 -18.58 11.14 2.60
CA GLU A 454 -19.76 12.02 2.45
C GLU A 454 -20.76 11.89 3.60
N GLU A 455 -20.97 10.67 4.10
CA GLU A 455 -21.90 10.41 5.21
C GLU A 455 -21.37 10.92 6.57
N ALA A 456 -20.06 10.85 6.79
CA ALA A 456 -19.42 11.44 7.96
C ALA A 456 -19.37 12.98 7.88
N ASN A 457 -19.12 13.57 6.70
CA ASN A 457 -19.22 15.01 6.48
C ASN A 457 -20.66 15.52 6.68
N ARG A 458 -21.68 14.82 6.13
CA ARG A 458 -23.10 15.13 6.40
C ARG A 458 -23.46 15.02 7.89
N ARG A 459 -22.83 14.12 8.63
CA ARG A 459 -23.02 13.99 10.09
C ARG A 459 -22.31 15.10 10.86
N PHE A 460 -21.14 15.54 10.41
CA PHE A 460 -20.40 16.68 10.97
C PHE A 460 -21.24 17.98 10.85
N GLU A 461 -21.74 18.28 9.66
CA GLU A 461 -22.51 19.51 9.39
C GLU A 461 -23.91 19.50 10.03
N ARG A 462 -24.49 18.31 10.29
CA ARG A 462 -25.82 18.17 10.93
C ARG A 462 -25.80 18.42 12.45
N TYR A 463 -24.65 18.34 13.11
CA TYR A 463 -24.55 18.46 14.57
C TYR A 463 -23.36 19.33 15.03
N PRO A 464 -23.35 20.65 14.69
CA PRO A 464 -22.30 21.54 15.16
C PRO A 464 -22.26 21.62 16.69
N GLY A 465 -21.06 21.61 17.26
CA GLY A 465 -20.83 21.75 18.71
C GLY A 465 -21.05 20.50 19.58
N GLN A 466 -21.25 19.30 19.01
CA GLN A 466 -21.40 18.06 19.79
C GLN A 466 -20.05 17.49 20.29
N THR A 467 -19.90 17.40 21.61
CA THR A 467 -18.76 16.76 22.28
C THR A 467 -19.06 15.30 22.62
N SER A 468 -18.52 14.37 21.83
CA SER A 468 -18.51 12.90 22.01
C SER A 468 -19.66 12.06 21.40
N ASN A 469 -19.33 10.81 21.11
CA ASN A 469 -20.15 9.79 20.46
C ASN A 469 -21.28 9.25 21.37
N GLN A 470 -22.39 9.96 21.46
CA GLN A 470 -23.68 9.33 21.75
C GLN A 470 -24.67 9.63 20.62
N ILE A 471 -25.06 8.58 19.90
CA ILE A 471 -26.27 8.57 19.08
C ILE A 471 -27.43 8.41 20.05
N VAL A 472 -28.35 9.36 20.02
CA VAL A 472 -29.76 9.20 20.40
C VAL A 472 -30.57 9.59 19.17
#